data_AF-A0A9D7N6R0-F1
#
_entry.id   AF-A0A9D7N6R0-F1
#
_cell.length_a   1.000
_cell.length_b   1.000
_cell.length_c   1.000
_cell.angle_alpha   90.00
_cell.angle_beta   90.00
_cell.angle_gamma   90.00
#
_symmetry.space_group_name_H-M   'P 1'
#
loop_
_entity.id
_entity.type
_entity.pdbx_description
1 polymer ?
#
loop_
_entity_poly.entity_id
_entity_poly.type
_entity_poly.pdbx_seq_one_letter_code
_entity_poly.pdbx_strand_id
1 'polypeptide(L)'
;MRTSLRRSLLFALFAAASSPLAAQQTVTLLADSGGTGADGAFVATAGAVLDSAVKPVWNFTSFTVPAGIVVEMRGALPLEIRVQGIVRIDGIVDASGRPGADAANDAPGGAGGRGGPGGGAGGAGGASAAQPFAGAGQRGQLNGGLGGLDTGVPGGSFTDPVGGGGGGANGVSGQAGGPANSGRTPSGSGAGALAAARCFGGGGGGGGAGDIDSLTVAALNDGGGAGGGGGGRISFVSPLVIQIGAGARLHAVGGNGGASFGNGGGGGGGAGGFVTLVAPFVVVDGEILASPGLGGAATQILAGASPGGRGGAGCVHLSGTITGTGFVFPTPAISSYELEVGARSDPQGIDVLLGDPMGSFVTGLAVSRLGTPIALPGIGELWLDPTDFLFTVTIGQPAFGSSFTGLTGGATGRIVIAPPRLDPSTAALDLVLYLQVFAFDAQVRWNGLSLPVPIHFLF
;
A
#
# COMPACT_ATOMS: atom_id res chain seq x y z
N MET A 1 50.08 9.05 91.93
CA MET A 1 50.38 8.73 90.51
C MET A 1 49.09 8.24 89.88
N ARG A 2 48.36 9.07 89.11
CA ARG A 2 48.42 9.19 87.62
C ARG A 2 48.43 7.78 86.98
N THR A 3 47.39 7.32 86.28
CA THR A 3 46.87 7.89 85.02
C THR A 3 45.42 7.44 84.71
N SER A 4 44.67 8.34 84.08
CA SER A 4 43.25 8.23 83.72
C SER A 4 43.00 7.47 82.40
N LEU A 5 42.02 6.56 82.38
CA LEU A 5 41.41 6.02 81.17
C LEU A 5 40.61 7.13 80.45
N ARG A 6 41.02 7.50 79.24
CA ARG A 6 40.26 8.40 78.36
C ARG A 6 39.16 7.62 77.63
N ARG A 7 37.92 8.06 77.84
CA ARG A 7 36.74 7.75 77.01
C ARG A 7 36.96 8.36 75.62
N SER A 8 37.05 7.53 74.58
CA SER A 8 36.85 7.95 73.19
C SER A 8 35.41 7.61 72.80
N LEU A 9 34.53 8.59 72.98
CA LEU A 9 33.19 8.64 72.40
C LEU A 9 33.37 9.31 71.03
N LEU A 10 33.20 8.57 69.92
CA LEU A 10 33.06 9.18 68.61
C LEU A 10 31.85 8.60 67.89
N PHE A 11 30.96 9.53 67.55
CA PHE A 11 29.68 9.40 66.88
C PHE A 11 29.71 8.50 65.64
N ALA A 12 28.86 7.47 65.63
CA ALA A 12 28.35 6.88 64.40
C ALA A 12 26.97 7.48 64.12
N LEU A 13 26.95 8.59 63.39
CA LEU A 13 25.73 9.19 62.85
C LEU A 13 25.28 8.31 61.66
N PHE A 14 24.37 7.37 61.91
CA PHE A 14 23.70 6.61 60.85
C PHE A 14 22.74 7.54 60.11
N ALA A 15 23.23 8.22 59.07
CA ALA A 15 22.38 8.86 58.09
C ALA A 15 21.69 7.75 57.27
N ALA A 16 20.46 7.40 57.64
CA ALA A 16 19.58 6.59 56.82
C ALA A 16 19.25 7.39 55.55
N ALA A 17 20.09 7.22 54.53
CA ALA A 17 19.79 7.65 53.17
C ALA A 17 18.56 6.86 52.71
N SER A 18 17.38 7.45 52.88
CA SER A 18 16.18 7.05 52.16
C SER A 18 16.39 7.42 50.71
N SER A 19 17.07 6.52 49.99
CA SER A 19 17.14 6.57 48.54
C SER A 19 15.71 6.68 48.02
N PRO A 20 15.31 7.76 47.32
CA PRO A 20 14.02 7.79 46.67
C PRO A 20 14.02 6.62 45.70
N LEU A 21 13.18 5.62 45.97
CA LEU A 21 12.90 4.53 45.05
C LEU A 21 12.43 5.21 43.76
N ALA A 22 13.33 5.32 42.78
CA ALA A 22 13.01 5.91 41.50
C ALA A 22 11.86 5.07 40.93
N ALA A 23 10.70 5.70 40.75
CA ALA A 23 9.57 5.05 40.13
C ALA A 23 10.03 4.55 38.76
N GLN A 24 10.15 3.24 38.63
CA GLN A 24 10.49 2.58 37.37
C GLN A 24 9.37 2.92 36.40
N GLN A 25 9.62 3.90 35.53
CA GLN A 25 8.66 4.34 34.54
C GLN A 25 8.67 3.30 33.43
N THR A 26 7.83 2.28 33.57
CA THR A 26 7.59 1.30 32.53
C THR A 26 6.92 2.03 31.37
N VAL A 27 7.72 2.41 30.37
CA VAL A 27 7.19 2.82 29.08
C VAL A 27 6.77 1.54 28.39
N THR A 28 5.53 1.11 28.65
CA THR A 28 4.90 0.11 27.80
C THR A 28 4.73 0.77 26.44
N LEU A 29 5.61 0.43 25.50
CA LEU A 29 5.31 0.61 24.09
C LEU A 29 4.09 -0.26 23.84
N LEU A 30 2.89 0.31 23.99
CA LEU A 30 1.73 -0.26 23.35
C LEU A 30 2.10 -0.27 21.88
N ALA A 31 2.48 -1.43 21.37
CA ALA A 31 2.41 -1.68 19.95
C ALA A 31 1.02 -1.17 19.55
N ASP A 32 0.96 -0.19 18.66
CA ASP A 32 -0.28 0.33 18.09
C ASP A 32 -0.86 -0.72 17.14
N SER A 33 -0.94 -1.97 17.62
CA SER A 33 -1.21 -3.21 16.89
C SER A 33 -2.70 -3.46 16.71
N GLY A 34 -3.54 -2.48 17.07
CA GLY A 34 -5.00 -2.52 16.91
C GLY A 34 -5.69 -1.15 16.84
N GLY A 35 -4.93 -0.04 16.83
CA GLY A 35 -5.51 1.30 16.78
C GLY A 35 -6.10 1.79 18.11
N THR A 36 -6.74 2.94 18.07
CA THR A 36 -7.17 3.69 19.26
C THR A 36 -8.57 3.34 19.79
N GLY A 37 -9.37 2.59 19.03
CA GLY A 37 -10.78 2.33 19.37
C GLY A 37 -11.70 3.55 19.27
N ALA A 38 -11.25 4.67 18.72
CA ALA A 38 -12.00 5.93 18.65
C ALA A 38 -13.33 5.85 17.88
N ASP A 39 -13.50 4.85 16.99
CA ASP A 39 -14.72 4.62 16.23
C ASP A 39 -15.68 3.62 16.92
N GLY A 40 -15.37 3.17 18.13
CA GLY A 40 -16.18 2.24 18.89
C GLY A 40 -16.27 0.85 18.24
N ALA A 41 -17.31 0.10 18.56
CA ALA A 41 -17.55 -1.22 17.98
C ALA A 41 -18.25 -1.08 16.62
N PHE A 42 -17.74 -1.76 15.59
CA PHE A 42 -18.40 -1.87 14.29
C PHE A 42 -19.13 -3.20 14.19
N VAL A 43 -20.46 -3.14 14.08
CA VAL A 43 -21.31 -4.29 13.72
C VAL A 43 -22.05 -3.93 12.44
N ALA A 44 -21.68 -4.58 11.33
CA ALA A 44 -22.25 -4.26 10.04
C ALA A 44 -23.75 -4.51 10.01
N THR A 45 -24.48 -3.55 9.44
CA THR A 45 -25.90 -3.67 9.09
C THR A 45 -26.04 -3.73 7.56
N ALA A 46 -27.24 -4.06 7.08
CA ALA A 46 -27.49 -4.15 5.64
C ALA A 46 -27.19 -2.80 4.95
N GLY A 47 -26.35 -2.82 3.92
CA GLY A 47 -25.96 -1.62 3.18
C GLY A 47 -24.91 -0.75 3.88
N ALA A 48 -24.18 -1.29 4.88
CA ALA A 48 -23.07 -0.58 5.50
C ALA A 48 -21.99 -0.21 4.46
N VAL A 49 -21.50 1.03 4.53
CA VAL A 49 -20.47 1.56 3.63
C VAL A 49 -19.32 2.13 4.45
N LEU A 50 -18.09 1.74 4.11
CA LEU A 50 -16.86 2.38 4.60
C LEU A 50 -16.19 3.12 3.46
N ASP A 51 -16.17 4.45 3.55
CA ASP A 51 -15.67 5.33 2.48
C ASP A 51 -14.32 5.93 2.85
N SER A 52 -13.27 5.54 2.15
CA SER A 52 -11.91 6.04 2.36
C SER A 52 -11.74 7.50 1.97
N ALA A 53 -12.66 8.07 1.19
CA ALA A 53 -12.70 9.51 0.93
C ALA A 53 -13.18 10.30 2.15
N VAL A 54 -13.96 9.67 3.05
CA VAL A 54 -14.39 10.26 4.32
C VAL A 54 -13.36 9.98 5.40
N LYS A 55 -12.93 8.72 5.51
CA LYS A 55 -11.96 8.29 6.52
C LYS A 55 -11.10 7.14 5.99
N PRO A 56 -9.81 7.37 5.69
CA PRO A 56 -8.93 6.33 5.16
C PRO A 56 -8.46 5.34 6.23
N VAL A 57 -8.47 5.72 7.51
CA VAL A 57 -8.05 4.87 8.65
C VAL A 57 -9.15 4.81 9.70
N TRP A 58 -9.71 3.63 9.93
CA TRP A 58 -10.71 3.35 10.96
C TRP A 58 -10.06 2.67 12.17
N ASN A 59 -10.46 3.07 13.37
CA ASN A 59 -9.92 2.61 14.65
C ASN A 59 -11.07 2.07 15.51
N PHE A 60 -11.39 0.78 15.37
CA PHE A 60 -12.50 0.15 16.09
C PHE A 60 -12.05 -0.59 17.35
N THR A 61 -12.96 -0.75 18.30
CA THR A 61 -12.76 -1.67 19.44
C THR A 61 -13.04 -3.11 19.02
N SER A 62 -14.00 -3.34 18.13
CA SER A 62 -14.29 -4.64 17.50
C SER A 62 -14.84 -4.45 16.08
N PHE A 63 -14.70 -5.45 15.21
CA PHE A 63 -15.22 -5.41 13.85
C PHE A 63 -15.93 -6.70 13.50
N THR A 64 -17.24 -6.64 13.30
CA THR A 64 -18.08 -7.81 12.97
C THR A 64 -18.89 -7.56 11.71
N VAL A 65 -18.78 -8.46 10.74
CA VAL A 65 -19.68 -8.52 9.57
C VAL A 65 -20.50 -9.82 9.66
N PRO A 66 -21.77 -9.76 10.11
CA PRO A 66 -22.60 -10.95 10.24
C PRO A 66 -22.85 -11.65 8.89
N ALA A 67 -23.16 -12.94 8.93
CA ALA A 67 -23.57 -13.68 7.74
C ALA A 67 -24.77 -13.03 7.04
N GLY A 68 -24.74 -13.01 5.70
CA GLY A 68 -25.78 -12.37 4.88
C GLY A 68 -25.68 -10.85 4.77
N ILE A 69 -24.76 -10.20 5.49
CA ILE A 69 -24.51 -8.76 5.37
C ILE A 69 -23.39 -8.49 4.37
N VAL A 70 -23.56 -7.43 3.57
CA VAL A 70 -22.53 -6.90 2.66
C VAL A 70 -22.08 -5.53 3.16
N VAL A 71 -20.77 -5.37 3.33
CA VAL A 71 -20.11 -4.09 3.57
C VAL A 71 -19.45 -3.65 2.27
N GLU A 72 -19.89 -2.52 1.71
CA GLU A 72 -19.22 -1.89 0.56
C GLU A 72 -18.06 -1.03 1.07
N MET A 73 -16.87 -1.25 0.52
CA MET A 73 -15.71 -0.39 0.73
C MET A 73 -15.44 0.41 -0.54
N ARG A 74 -15.24 1.71 -0.41
CA ARG A 74 -15.10 2.60 -1.58
C ARG A 74 -14.23 3.81 -1.29
N GLY A 75 -13.82 4.53 -2.34
CA GLY A 75 -13.06 5.79 -2.24
C GLY A 75 -11.74 5.74 -3.01
N ALA A 76 -11.08 6.89 -3.19
CA ALA A 76 -9.84 6.95 -3.98
C ALA A 76 -8.57 6.64 -3.17
N LEU A 77 -8.69 6.55 -1.84
CA LEU A 77 -7.57 6.28 -0.94
C LEU A 77 -7.60 4.81 -0.48
N PRO A 78 -6.45 4.20 -0.15
CA PRO A 78 -6.41 2.92 0.56
C PRO A 78 -7.24 2.97 1.84
N LEU A 79 -7.86 1.86 2.21
CA LEU A 79 -8.63 1.73 3.44
C LEU A 79 -7.90 0.85 4.45
N GLU A 80 -7.63 1.39 5.63
CA GLU A 80 -6.99 0.67 6.74
C GLU A 80 -7.95 0.57 7.92
N ILE A 81 -8.12 -0.65 8.43
CA ILE A 81 -9.01 -0.97 9.54
C ILE A 81 -8.17 -1.54 10.67
N ARG A 82 -8.00 -0.74 11.72
CA ARG A 82 -7.31 -1.12 12.96
C ARG A 82 -8.35 -1.49 14.01
N VAL A 83 -8.19 -2.65 14.63
CA VAL A 83 -9.15 -3.18 15.59
C VAL A 83 -8.43 -3.65 16.85
N GLN A 84 -8.80 -3.10 18.01
CA GLN A 84 -8.21 -3.50 19.30
C GLN A 84 -8.57 -4.93 19.68
N GLY A 85 -9.78 -5.36 19.32
CA GLY A 85 -10.32 -6.68 19.56
C GLY A 85 -10.27 -7.58 18.34
N ILE A 86 -11.24 -8.50 18.28
CA ILE A 86 -11.38 -9.49 17.21
C ILE A 86 -11.95 -8.84 15.95
N VAL A 87 -11.40 -9.22 14.79
CA VAL A 87 -12.02 -9.01 13.48
C VAL A 87 -12.72 -10.31 13.08
N ARG A 88 -14.05 -10.25 12.91
CA ARG A 88 -14.88 -11.40 12.51
C ARG A 88 -15.68 -11.06 11.27
N ILE A 89 -15.41 -11.75 10.17
CA ILE A 89 -16.13 -11.60 8.90
C ILE A 89 -16.82 -12.92 8.60
N ASP A 90 -18.14 -12.96 8.77
CA ASP A 90 -19.01 -14.08 8.38
C ASP A 90 -19.84 -13.74 7.11
N GLY A 91 -19.94 -12.46 6.75
CA GLY A 91 -20.60 -11.95 5.55
C GLY A 91 -19.64 -11.58 4.42
N ILE A 92 -19.99 -10.55 3.64
CA ILE A 92 -19.21 -10.07 2.49
C ILE A 92 -18.60 -8.71 2.81
N VAL A 93 -17.30 -8.57 2.56
CA VAL A 93 -16.60 -7.30 2.46
C VAL A 93 -16.18 -7.12 1.00
N ASP A 94 -16.77 -6.13 0.33
CA ASP A 94 -16.55 -5.86 -1.08
C ASP A 94 -15.78 -4.55 -1.29
N ALA A 95 -14.52 -4.69 -1.67
CA ALA A 95 -13.61 -3.63 -2.09
C ALA A 95 -13.29 -3.73 -3.59
N SER A 96 -14.17 -4.35 -4.37
CA SER A 96 -13.93 -4.59 -5.80
C SER A 96 -14.10 -3.32 -6.64
N GLY A 97 -13.37 -3.26 -7.75
CA GLY A 97 -13.62 -2.30 -8.81
C GLY A 97 -14.95 -2.60 -9.52
N ARG A 98 -15.58 -1.56 -10.07
CA ARG A 98 -16.83 -1.67 -10.82
C ARG A 98 -16.53 -1.93 -12.31
N PRO A 99 -17.44 -2.63 -13.02
CA PRO A 99 -17.33 -2.79 -14.47
C PRO A 99 -17.30 -1.45 -15.20
N GLY A 100 -16.61 -1.41 -16.34
CA GLY A 100 -16.73 -0.33 -17.32
C GLY A 100 -18.09 -0.38 -18.02
N ALA A 101 -18.59 0.76 -18.48
CA ALA A 101 -19.81 0.80 -19.26
C ALA A 101 -19.58 0.26 -20.68
N ASP A 102 -20.59 -0.43 -21.20
CA ASP A 102 -20.63 -0.82 -22.61
C ASP A 102 -20.80 0.41 -23.51
N ALA A 103 -20.48 0.25 -24.79
CA ALA A 103 -20.75 1.24 -25.83
C ALA A 103 -21.57 0.63 -26.96
N ALA A 104 -22.35 1.48 -27.63
CA ALA A 104 -23.22 1.11 -28.73
C ALA A 104 -22.85 1.86 -30.01
N ASN A 105 -23.48 1.47 -31.12
CA ASN A 105 -23.39 2.22 -32.37
C ASN A 105 -23.91 3.63 -32.22
N ASP A 106 -23.28 4.56 -32.94
CA ASP A 106 -23.67 5.98 -32.96
C ASP A 106 -23.73 6.64 -31.58
N ALA A 107 -23.01 6.07 -30.60
CA ALA A 107 -23.02 6.49 -29.20
C ALA A 107 -21.62 6.93 -28.76
N PRO A 108 -21.51 7.80 -27.73
CA PRO A 108 -20.24 8.07 -27.07
C PRO A 108 -19.61 6.77 -26.53
N GLY A 109 -18.29 6.75 -26.41
CA GLY A 109 -17.58 5.68 -25.73
C GLY A 109 -18.05 5.50 -24.29
N GLY A 110 -17.95 4.27 -23.79
CA GLY A 110 -18.42 3.93 -22.45
C GLY A 110 -17.65 4.70 -21.35
N ALA A 111 -18.34 5.01 -20.25
CA ALA A 111 -17.72 5.55 -19.05
C ALA A 111 -16.88 4.49 -18.32
N GLY A 112 -15.66 4.86 -17.91
CA GLY A 112 -14.75 3.97 -17.18
C GLY A 112 -15.32 3.49 -15.83
N GLY A 113 -15.02 2.25 -15.47
CA GLY A 113 -15.45 1.66 -14.21
C GLY A 113 -14.76 2.32 -13.02
N ARG A 114 -15.50 2.56 -11.94
CA ARG A 114 -14.96 3.11 -10.69
C ARG A 114 -14.01 2.10 -10.03
N GLY A 115 -12.84 2.54 -9.57
CA GLY A 115 -11.95 1.72 -8.74
C GLY A 115 -12.51 1.44 -7.33
N GLY A 116 -12.05 0.35 -6.71
CA GLY A 116 -12.23 0.11 -5.27
C GLY A 116 -11.42 1.10 -4.41
N PRO A 117 -11.45 1.00 -3.06
CA PRO A 117 -10.70 1.89 -2.17
C PRO A 117 -9.21 1.91 -2.53
N GLY A 118 -8.70 3.02 -3.05
CA GLY A 118 -7.29 3.13 -3.45
C GLY A 118 -6.94 2.43 -4.77
N GLY A 119 -7.92 1.88 -5.49
CA GLY A 119 -7.78 1.32 -6.83
C GLY A 119 -8.00 2.37 -7.92
N GLY A 120 -7.44 2.14 -9.10
CA GLY A 120 -7.54 3.07 -10.23
C GLY A 120 -8.88 2.96 -10.95
N ALA A 121 -9.45 4.09 -11.38
CA ALA A 121 -10.59 4.06 -12.30
C ALA A 121 -10.16 3.54 -13.69
N GLY A 122 -11.08 2.86 -14.37
CA GLY A 122 -10.92 2.47 -15.76
C GLY A 122 -10.93 3.69 -16.69
N GLY A 123 -10.30 3.57 -17.86
CA GLY A 123 -10.33 4.59 -18.90
C GLY A 123 -11.66 4.61 -19.63
N ALA A 124 -12.14 5.79 -20.02
CA ALA A 124 -13.29 5.92 -20.90
C ALA A 124 -12.99 5.33 -22.29
N GLY A 125 -14.00 4.76 -22.94
CA GLY A 125 -13.91 4.34 -24.34
C GLY A 125 -13.75 5.53 -25.29
N GLY A 126 -13.18 5.27 -26.47
CA GLY A 126 -13.06 6.26 -27.53
C GLY A 126 -14.43 6.75 -27.99
N ALA A 127 -14.55 8.06 -28.19
CA ALA A 127 -15.79 8.71 -28.63
C ALA A 127 -15.70 9.10 -30.12
N SER A 128 -16.87 9.28 -30.73
CA SER A 128 -17.03 9.78 -32.08
C SER A 128 -16.51 11.20 -32.28
N ALA A 129 -16.23 11.58 -33.53
CA ALA A 129 -15.48 12.76 -33.98
C ALA A 129 -15.89 14.17 -33.47
N ALA A 130 -16.93 14.29 -32.65
CA ALA A 130 -17.34 15.56 -32.04
C ALA A 130 -16.51 15.96 -30.80
N GLN A 131 -15.58 15.12 -30.34
CA GLN A 131 -14.67 15.39 -29.23
C GLN A 131 -13.20 15.37 -29.71
N PRO A 132 -12.28 16.14 -29.10
CA PRO A 132 -10.88 16.26 -29.52
C PRO A 132 -10.05 14.95 -29.43
N PHE A 133 -10.67 13.83 -29.03
CA PHE A 133 -10.06 12.49 -28.91
C PHE A 133 -10.80 11.47 -29.78
N ALA A 134 -11.16 11.84 -31.01
CA ALA A 134 -11.87 10.97 -31.94
C ALA A 134 -11.16 9.60 -32.07
N GLY A 135 -11.87 8.53 -31.73
CA GLY A 135 -11.41 7.14 -31.93
C GLY A 135 -10.50 6.54 -30.84
N ALA A 136 -9.71 7.30 -30.08
CA ALA A 136 -8.81 6.70 -29.08
C ALA A 136 -9.47 6.48 -27.71
N GLY A 137 -9.34 5.28 -27.15
CA GLY A 137 -9.69 5.00 -25.77
C GLY A 137 -8.74 5.69 -24.79
N GLN A 138 -9.21 6.00 -23.59
CA GLN A 138 -8.38 6.57 -22.53
C GLN A 138 -7.64 5.48 -21.75
N ARG A 139 -6.48 5.83 -21.21
CA ARG A 139 -5.73 4.97 -20.29
C ARG A 139 -6.46 4.86 -18.94
N GLY A 140 -6.45 3.68 -18.33
CA GLY A 140 -6.85 3.51 -16.94
C GLY A 140 -5.89 4.19 -15.94
N GLN A 141 -6.38 4.52 -14.75
CA GLN A 141 -5.58 5.11 -13.67
C GLN A 141 -4.73 4.04 -12.93
N LEU A 142 -3.72 4.50 -12.17
CA LEU A 142 -2.84 3.72 -11.30
C LEU A 142 -2.22 2.48 -11.97
N ASN A 143 -1.15 2.63 -12.75
CA ASN A 143 -0.63 1.52 -13.57
C ASN A 143 -1.74 0.85 -14.39
N GLY A 144 -2.67 1.67 -14.90
CA GLY A 144 -3.74 1.20 -15.74
C GLY A 144 -3.28 0.92 -17.16
N GLY A 145 -4.01 0.02 -17.83
CA GLY A 145 -3.74 -0.37 -19.21
C GLY A 145 -3.92 0.80 -20.17
N LEU A 146 -3.19 0.77 -21.29
CA LEU A 146 -3.32 1.79 -22.33
C LEU A 146 -4.69 1.67 -23.01
N GLY A 147 -5.24 2.79 -23.45
CA GLY A 147 -6.42 2.77 -24.29
C GLY A 147 -6.12 2.19 -25.67
N GLY A 148 -7.14 1.64 -26.33
CA GLY A 148 -7.06 1.23 -27.73
C GLY A 148 -6.91 2.42 -28.65
N LEU A 149 -6.26 2.22 -29.80
CA LEU A 149 -6.10 3.23 -30.84
C LEU A 149 -6.88 2.84 -32.09
N ASP A 150 -7.52 3.84 -32.68
CA ASP A 150 -7.94 3.82 -34.08
C ASP A 150 -6.80 4.40 -34.94
N THR A 151 -6.54 3.79 -36.09
CA THR A 151 -5.54 4.29 -37.06
C THR A 151 -6.05 5.46 -37.89
N GLY A 152 -7.35 5.75 -37.81
CA GLY A 152 -7.96 6.95 -38.37
C GLY A 152 -7.72 7.08 -39.86
N VAL A 153 -7.77 5.99 -40.63
CA VAL A 153 -7.71 6.04 -42.09
C VAL A 153 -9.05 6.60 -42.56
N PRO A 154 -9.16 7.89 -42.89
CA PRO A 154 -10.47 8.47 -43.07
C PRO A 154 -11.06 8.02 -44.42
N GLY A 155 -12.22 7.36 -44.38
CA GLY A 155 -12.99 7.03 -45.58
C GLY A 155 -12.80 5.62 -46.14
N GLY A 156 -12.36 4.65 -45.34
CA GLY A 156 -12.45 3.22 -45.64
C GLY A 156 -13.83 2.66 -45.26
N SER A 157 -14.37 1.68 -46.00
CA SER A 157 -15.65 1.04 -45.64
C SER A 157 -15.48 0.12 -44.42
N PHE A 158 -16.34 0.17 -43.39
CA PHE A 158 -16.64 -0.83 -42.33
C PHE A 158 -15.55 -1.83 -41.90
N THR A 159 -14.27 -1.56 -42.12
CA THR A 159 -13.16 -2.52 -42.01
C THR A 159 -11.94 -1.86 -41.39
N ASP A 160 -12.13 -0.69 -40.80
CA ASP A 160 -11.08 0.05 -40.14
C ASP A 160 -10.75 -0.68 -38.83
N PRO A 161 -9.51 -1.16 -38.68
CA PRO A 161 -9.16 -1.97 -37.53
C PRO A 161 -9.12 -1.07 -36.29
N VAL A 162 -9.95 -1.37 -35.28
CA VAL A 162 -9.94 -0.65 -33.99
C VAL A 162 -9.35 -1.49 -32.86
N GLY A 163 -8.49 -0.86 -32.07
CA GLY A 163 -7.81 -1.52 -30.96
C GLY A 163 -8.69 -1.69 -29.72
N GLY A 164 -8.59 -2.85 -29.06
CA GLY A 164 -9.15 -3.06 -27.73
C GLY A 164 -8.29 -2.41 -26.65
N GLY A 165 -8.88 -2.07 -25.50
CA GLY A 165 -8.15 -1.50 -24.36
C GLY A 165 -7.28 -2.54 -23.65
N GLY A 166 -6.11 -2.13 -23.15
CA GLY A 166 -5.22 -2.98 -22.36
C GLY A 166 -5.73 -3.20 -20.93
N GLY A 167 -5.42 -4.36 -20.34
CA GLY A 167 -5.73 -4.65 -18.94
C GLY A 167 -4.87 -3.85 -17.96
N GLY A 168 -5.46 -3.48 -16.81
CA GLY A 168 -4.72 -2.87 -15.70
C GLY A 168 -3.76 -3.85 -15.04
N ALA A 169 -2.77 -3.35 -14.30
CA ALA A 169 -1.80 -4.19 -13.59
C ALA A 169 -1.80 -3.98 -12.07
N ASN A 170 -1.30 -5.00 -11.36
CA ASN A 170 -0.94 -4.91 -9.95
C ASN A 170 0.19 -5.91 -9.64
N GLY A 171 -0.08 -6.99 -8.90
CA GLY A 171 0.90 -8.04 -8.60
C GLY A 171 1.40 -8.79 -9.84
N VAL A 172 0.57 -8.81 -10.89
CA VAL A 172 0.95 -9.30 -12.22
C VAL A 172 0.62 -8.23 -13.27
N SER A 173 1.33 -8.25 -14.39
CA SER A 173 1.03 -7.41 -15.56
C SER A 173 -0.37 -7.72 -16.09
N GLY A 174 -1.03 -6.68 -16.61
CA GLY A 174 -2.24 -6.85 -17.42
C GLY A 174 -1.89 -7.41 -18.80
N GLN A 175 -2.88 -8.00 -19.46
CA GLN A 175 -2.75 -8.43 -20.85
C GLN A 175 -3.00 -7.25 -21.80
N ALA A 176 -2.35 -7.25 -22.95
CA ALA A 176 -2.73 -6.37 -24.05
C ALA A 176 -4.15 -6.70 -24.54
N GLY A 177 -4.79 -5.73 -25.21
CA GLY A 177 -6.00 -6.00 -26.00
C GLY A 177 -5.74 -7.09 -27.06
N GLY A 178 -6.81 -7.71 -27.55
CA GLY A 178 -6.73 -8.75 -28.58
C GLY A 178 -6.02 -8.25 -29.85
N PRO A 179 -5.52 -9.15 -30.72
CA PRO A 179 -4.86 -8.74 -31.95
C PRO A 179 -5.80 -7.87 -32.79
N ALA A 180 -5.24 -6.84 -33.43
CA ALA A 180 -5.92 -6.14 -34.52
C ALA A 180 -6.31 -7.18 -35.58
N ASN A 181 -7.58 -7.16 -36.02
CA ASN A 181 -7.96 -8.00 -37.15
C ASN A 181 -7.24 -7.53 -38.43
N SER A 182 -7.21 -8.39 -39.45
CA SER A 182 -6.34 -8.34 -40.64
C SER A 182 -6.61 -7.19 -41.63
N GLY A 183 -6.63 -5.95 -41.16
CA GLY A 183 -6.55 -4.74 -41.96
C GLY A 183 -5.11 -4.45 -42.39
N ARG A 184 -4.93 -3.74 -43.52
CA ARG A 184 -3.60 -3.44 -44.09
C ARG A 184 -2.78 -2.43 -43.27
N THR A 185 -3.36 -1.85 -42.23
CA THR A 185 -2.72 -0.88 -41.32
C THR A 185 -2.66 -1.46 -39.90
N PRO A 186 -1.52 -1.35 -39.18
CA PRO A 186 -1.43 -1.85 -37.81
C PRO A 186 -2.28 -0.97 -36.90
N SER A 187 -3.46 -1.44 -36.47
CA SER A 187 -4.12 -0.83 -35.31
C SER A 187 -3.47 -1.31 -34.02
N GLY A 188 -3.38 -0.39 -33.06
CA GLY A 188 -2.73 -0.63 -31.79
C GLY A 188 -3.76 -0.99 -30.74
N SER A 189 -3.92 -2.29 -30.46
CA SER A 189 -4.53 -2.67 -29.19
C SER A 189 -3.70 -2.13 -28.03
N GLY A 190 -4.38 -1.59 -27.04
CA GLY A 190 -3.75 -1.00 -25.86
C GLY A 190 -2.87 -2.04 -25.19
N ALA A 191 -1.61 -1.67 -24.92
CA ALA A 191 -0.72 -2.52 -24.15
C ALA A 191 -1.28 -2.71 -22.73
N GLY A 192 -1.16 -3.94 -22.22
CA GLY A 192 -1.39 -4.21 -20.81
C GLY A 192 -0.37 -3.44 -19.97
N ALA A 193 -0.78 -3.00 -18.79
CA ALA A 193 0.17 -2.37 -17.90
C ALA A 193 1.18 -3.39 -17.34
N LEU A 194 2.38 -2.90 -17.01
CA LEU A 194 3.41 -3.70 -16.37
C LEU A 194 3.08 -3.91 -14.90
N ALA A 195 3.43 -5.09 -14.37
CA ALA A 195 3.32 -5.39 -12.94
C ALA A 195 3.96 -4.27 -12.11
N ALA A 196 3.28 -3.89 -11.03
CA ALA A 196 3.84 -2.94 -10.09
C ALA A 196 4.94 -3.64 -9.27
N ALA A 197 6.09 -2.98 -9.12
CA ALA A 197 7.18 -3.50 -8.28
C ALA A 197 6.76 -3.71 -6.81
N ARG A 198 5.68 -3.05 -6.38
CA ARG A 198 5.04 -3.24 -5.07
C ARG A 198 3.53 -3.30 -5.26
N CYS A 199 2.88 -4.19 -4.53
CA CYS A 199 1.43 -4.30 -4.57
C CYS A 199 0.77 -3.05 -3.98
N PHE A 200 -0.10 -2.41 -4.76
CA PHE A 200 -0.93 -1.28 -4.34
C PHE A 200 -2.40 -1.61 -4.62
N GLY A 201 -3.27 -0.61 -4.73
CA GLY A 201 -4.58 -0.84 -5.36
C GLY A 201 -4.40 -1.28 -6.81
N GLY A 202 -5.36 -2.05 -7.32
CA GLY A 202 -5.34 -2.50 -8.70
C GLY A 202 -5.44 -1.33 -9.67
N GLY A 203 -4.72 -1.41 -10.79
CA GLY A 203 -4.87 -0.47 -11.89
C GLY A 203 -6.17 -0.67 -12.68
N GLY A 204 -6.73 0.41 -13.20
CA GLY A 204 -7.89 0.35 -14.10
C GLY A 204 -7.51 -0.18 -15.49
N GLY A 205 -8.45 -0.82 -16.18
CA GLY A 205 -8.29 -1.15 -17.60
C GLY A 205 -8.34 0.10 -18.48
N GLY A 206 -7.70 0.08 -19.65
CA GLY A 206 -7.87 1.12 -20.67
C GLY A 206 -9.21 0.98 -21.41
N GLY A 207 -9.76 2.07 -21.93
CA GLY A 207 -10.91 2.03 -22.83
C GLY A 207 -10.54 1.49 -24.21
N GLY A 208 -11.48 0.84 -24.88
CA GLY A 208 -11.35 0.47 -26.29
C GLY A 208 -11.45 1.69 -27.20
N ALA A 209 -10.89 1.59 -28.40
CA ALA A 209 -11.05 2.60 -29.43
C ALA A 209 -12.49 2.70 -29.92
N GLY A 210 -12.94 3.89 -30.31
CA GLY A 210 -14.14 4.07 -31.13
C GLY A 210 -13.79 3.93 -32.61
N ASP A 211 -14.80 3.67 -33.43
CA ASP A 211 -14.68 3.64 -34.89
C ASP A 211 -15.14 4.97 -35.50
N ILE A 212 -14.47 5.40 -36.56
CA ILE A 212 -14.76 6.65 -37.28
C ILE A 212 -15.21 6.31 -38.70
N ASP A 213 -16.45 5.84 -38.85
CA ASP A 213 -17.07 5.61 -40.16
C ASP A 213 -17.19 6.90 -40.99
N SER A 214 -17.26 8.07 -40.36
CA SER A 214 -17.30 9.36 -41.04
C SER A 214 -16.73 10.50 -40.23
N LEU A 215 -15.78 11.23 -40.83
CA LEU A 215 -15.25 12.49 -40.29
C LEU A 215 -16.31 13.60 -40.19
N THR A 216 -17.41 13.50 -40.95
CA THR A 216 -18.38 14.59 -41.09
C THR A 216 -19.74 14.28 -40.48
N VAL A 217 -20.03 13.00 -40.20
CA VAL A 217 -21.33 12.58 -39.66
C VAL A 217 -21.12 11.84 -38.35
N ALA A 218 -21.28 12.57 -37.23
CA ALA A 218 -21.09 12.01 -35.90
C ALA A 218 -22.02 10.82 -35.57
N ALA A 219 -23.20 10.79 -36.21
CA ALA A 219 -24.21 9.73 -36.04
C ALA A 219 -23.95 8.50 -36.93
N LEU A 220 -22.73 8.31 -37.42
CA LEU A 220 -22.27 7.06 -38.01
C LEU A 220 -21.11 6.43 -37.21
N ASN A 221 -20.62 7.10 -36.17
CA ASN A 221 -19.38 6.71 -35.50
C ASN A 221 -19.69 5.90 -34.23
N ASP A 222 -19.01 4.76 -34.07
CA ASP A 222 -19.28 3.81 -33.01
C ASP A 222 -18.38 4.02 -31.78
N GLY A 223 -18.96 3.89 -30.59
CA GLY A 223 -18.22 4.04 -29.33
C GLY A 223 -17.39 2.80 -28.96
N GLY A 224 -16.22 3.02 -28.36
CA GLY A 224 -15.42 1.97 -27.72
C GLY A 224 -15.95 1.60 -26.33
N GLY A 225 -15.82 0.33 -25.93
CA GLY A 225 -16.16 -0.13 -24.59
C GLY A 225 -15.22 0.44 -23.52
N ALA A 226 -15.70 0.73 -22.32
CA ALA A 226 -14.88 1.35 -21.28
C ALA A 226 -14.01 0.35 -20.51
N GLY A 227 -12.90 0.80 -19.95
CA GLY A 227 -12.08 -0.03 -19.05
C GLY A 227 -12.76 -0.29 -17.70
N GLY A 228 -12.53 -1.46 -17.12
CA GLY A 228 -12.99 -1.80 -15.76
C GLY A 228 -12.14 -1.16 -14.67
N GLY A 229 -12.74 -0.83 -13.52
CA GLY A 229 -12.02 -0.27 -12.37
C GLY A 229 -11.13 -1.29 -11.68
N GLY A 230 -10.00 -0.89 -11.14
CA GLY A 230 -9.12 -1.78 -10.37
C GLY A 230 -9.66 -2.08 -8.97
N GLY A 231 -9.35 -3.27 -8.44
CA GLY A 231 -9.70 -3.67 -7.08
C GLY A 231 -9.00 -2.80 -6.02
N GLY A 232 -9.60 -2.67 -4.84
CA GLY A 232 -9.11 -1.80 -3.77
C GLY A 232 -7.88 -2.34 -3.02
N ARG A 233 -7.20 -1.44 -2.30
CA ARG A 233 -6.21 -1.73 -1.27
C ARG A 233 -6.89 -1.65 0.09
N ILE A 234 -6.98 -2.78 0.78
CA ILE A 234 -7.60 -2.91 2.10
C ILE A 234 -6.65 -3.61 3.07
N SER A 235 -6.58 -3.10 4.30
CA SER A 235 -5.81 -3.73 5.38
C SER A 235 -6.65 -3.89 6.65
N PHE A 236 -6.50 -5.02 7.31
CA PHE A 236 -7.00 -5.29 8.66
C PHE A 236 -5.82 -5.55 9.59
N VAL A 237 -5.80 -4.86 10.72
CA VAL A 237 -4.76 -5.00 11.75
C VAL A 237 -5.45 -5.25 13.08
N SER A 238 -5.09 -6.34 13.75
CA SER A 238 -5.61 -6.69 15.07
C SER A 238 -4.52 -7.31 15.94
N PRO A 239 -4.45 -7.00 17.25
CA PRO A 239 -3.50 -7.62 18.15
C PRO A 239 -3.98 -8.98 18.65
N LEU A 240 -5.18 -9.43 18.23
CA LEU A 240 -5.79 -10.68 18.66
C LEU A 240 -5.92 -11.67 17.49
N VAL A 241 -7.07 -11.69 16.82
CA VAL A 241 -7.38 -12.65 15.75
C VAL A 241 -8.20 -11.99 14.66
N ILE A 242 -7.89 -12.36 13.41
CA ILE A 242 -8.72 -12.09 12.24
C ILE A 242 -9.33 -13.41 11.78
N GLN A 243 -10.65 -13.48 11.71
CA GLN A 243 -11.40 -14.67 11.30
C GLN A 243 -12.25 -14.37 10.06
N ILE A 244 -12.02 -15.14 8.99
CA ILE A 244 -12.84 -15.18 7.78
C ILE A 244 -13.63 -16.50 7.82
N GLY A 245 -14.90 -16.45 8.21
CA GLY A 245 -15.73 -17.66 8.41
C GLY A 245 -16.05 -18.41 7.12
N ALA A 246 -16.49 -19.66 7.21
CA ALA A 246 -16.65 -20.59 6.07
C ALA A 246 -17.57 -20.12 4.91
N GLY A 247 -18.49 -19.18 5.16
CA GLY A 247 -19.35 -18.57 4.13
C GLY A 247 -18.95 -17.15 3.74
N ALA A 248 -17.88 -16.62 4.35
CA ALA A 248 -17.49 -15.23 4.21
C ALA A 248 -16.72 -14.97 2.92
N ARG A 249 -16.79 -13.73 2.44
CA ARG A 249 -16.07 -13.27 1.24
C ARG A 249 -15.38 -11.95 1.52
N LEU A 250 -14.08 -11.90 1.28
CA LEU A 250 -13.26 -10.69 1.30
C LEU A 250 -12.74 -10.43 -0.11
N HIS A 251 -13.41 -9.52 -0.83
CA HIS A 251 -13.18 -9.30 -2.25
C HIS A 251 -12.50 -7.96 -2.51
N ALA A 252 -11.45 -7.99 -3.32
CA ALA A 252 -10.78 -6.84 -3.91
C ALA A 252 -10.57 -7.13 -5.41
N VAL A 253 -11.65 -7.49 -6.10
CA VAL A 253 -11.61 -7.97 -7.49
C VAL A 253 -11.56 -6.79 -8.46
N GLY A 254 -10.85 -6.94 -9.57
CA GLY A 254 -10.91 -5.97 -10.67
C GLY A 254 -12.24 -6.03 -11.43
N GLY A 255 -12.77 -4.88 -11.82
CA GLY A 255 -13.97 -4.77 -12.64
C GLY A 255 -13.72 -5.24 -14.07
N ASN A 256 -14.75 -5.81 -14.71
CA ASN A 256 -14.69 -6.17 -16.12
C ASN A 256 -14.68 -4.92 -17.02
N GLY A 257 -14.02 -4.99 -18.17
CA GLY A 257 -14.20 -4.00 -19.23
C GLY A 257 -15.59 -4.09 -19.85
N GLY A 258 -16.10 -2.96 -20.32
CA GLY A 258 -17.33 -2.87 -21.10
C GLY A 258 -17.14 -3.39 -22.52
N ALA A 259 -18.19 -3.99 -23.06
CA ALA A 259 -18.25 -4.43 -24.44
C ALA A 259 -18.45 -3.25 -25.40
N SER A 260 -18.08 -3.43 -26.67
CA SER A 260 -18.59 -2.59 -27.76
C SER A 260 -19.53 -3.43 -28.61
N PHE A 261 -20.75 -2.92 -28.81
CA PHE A 261 -21.77 -3.52 -29.67
C PHE A 261 -21.65 -3.09 -31.14
N GLY A 262 -20.80 -2.09 -31.43
CA GLY A 262 -20.50 -1.60 -32.76
C GLY A 262 -19.15 -2.05 -33.27
N ASN A 263 -18.63 -1.29 -34.21
CA ASN A 263 -17.31 -1.49 -34.78
C ASN A 263 -16.18 -1.03 -33.83
N GLY A 264 -16.49 -0.56 -32.61
CA GLY A 264 -15.53 -0.15 -31.60
C GLY A 264 -14.81 -1.31 -30.90
N GLY A 265 -13.67 -1.03 -30.29
CA GLY A 265 -12.90 -1.99 -29.49
C GLY A 265 -13.51 -2.23 -28.11
N GLY A 266 -13.31 -3.42 -27.56
CA GLY A 266 -13.69 -3.75 -26.18
C GLY A 266 -12.76 -3.10 -25.15
N GLY A 267 -13.30 -2.72 -23.98
CA GLY A 267 -12.50 -2.13 -22.90
C GLY A 267 -11.66 -3.17 -22.13
N GLY A 268 -10.51 -2.78 -21.60
CA GLY A 268 -9.66 -3.66 -20.79
C GLY A 268 -10.23 -3.93 -19.39
N GLY A 269 -9.93 -5.09 -18.82
CA GLY A 269 -10.28 -5.43 -17.44
C GLY A 269 -9.40 -4.73 -16.41
N GLY A 270 -9.97 -4.36 -15.27
CA GLY A 270 -9.23 -3.85 -14.12
C GLY A 270 -8.40 -4.94 -13.43
N ALA A 271 -7.28 -4.57 -12.82
CA ALA A 271 -6.47 -5.50 -12.03
C ALA A 271 -7.14 -5.81 -10.67
N GLY A 272 -6.77 -6.96 -10.10
CA GLY A 272 -7.07 -7.26 -8.70
C GLY A 272 -6.39 -6.29 -7.74
N GLY A 273 -6.98 -6.11 -6.56
CA GLY A 273 -6.52 -5.20 -5.52
C GLY A 273 -5.43 -5.78 -4.61
N PHE A 274 -5.28 -5.20 -3.42
CA PHE A 274 -4.32 -5.67 -2.42
C PHE A 274 -5.00 -5.84 -1.07
N VAL A 275 -4.96 -7.06 -0.55
CA VAL A 275 -5.52 -7.42 0.75
C VAL A 275 -4.37 -7.68 1.72
N THR A 276 -4.39 -7.05 2.89
CA THR A 276 -3.42 -7.32 3.97
C THR A 276 -4.15 -7.66 5.26
N LEU A 277 -3.86 -8.82 5.84
CA LEU A 277 -4.35 -9.23 7.16
C LEU A 277 -3.17 -9.40 8.11
N VAL A 278 -3.16 -8.65 9.20
CA VAL A 278 -2.07 -8.63 10.19
C VAL A 278 -2.65 -8.91 11.58
N ALA A 279 -2.37 -10.10 12.12
CA ALA A 279 -2.71 -10.46 13.49
C ALA A 279 -1.87 -11.64 13.98
N PRO A 280 -1.73 -11.89 15.29
CA PRO A 280 -1.09 -13.10 15.80
C PRO A 280 -1.68 -14.39 15.23
N PHE A 281 -3.00 -14.40 15.01
CA PHE A 281 -3.73 -15.50 14.41
C PHE A 281 -4.61 -14.99 13.27
N VAL A 282 -4.49 -15.61 12.09
CA VAL A 282 -5.38 -15.38 10.95
C VAL A 282 -6.01 -16.71 10.56
N VAL A 283 -7.32 -16.81 10.72
CA VAL A 283 -8.11 -18.01 10.38
C VAL A 283 -8.89 -17.71 9.10
N VAL A 284 -8.62 -18.45 8.04
CA VAL A 284 -9.30 -18.30 6.75
C VAL A 284 -10.04 -19.59 6.42
N ASP A 285 -11.32 -19.64 6.77
CA ASP A 285 -12.24 -20.72 6.37
C ASP A 285 -13.11 -20.33 5.16
N GLY A 286 -13.28 -19.03 4.94
CA GLY A 286 -14.01 -18.48 3.79
C GLY A 286 -13.13 -18.17 2.57
N GLU A 287 -13.50 -17.14 1.83
CA GLU A 287 -12.86 -16.77 0.57
C GLU A 287 -12.19 -15.38 0.65
N ILE A 288 -10.94 -15.28 0.17
CA ILE A 288 -10.23 -14.02 -0.08
C ILE A 288 -9.87 -13.95 -1.58
N LEU A 289 -10.39 -12.96 -2.30
CA LEU A 289 -10.13 -12.77 -3.74
C LEU A 289 -9.55 -11.40 -4.06
N ALA A 290 -8.40 -11.38 -4.70
CA ALA A 290 -7.85 -10.25 -5.43
C ALA A 290 -7.63 -10.62 -6.90
N SER A 291 -8.67 -11.14 -7.55
CA SER A 291 -8.63 -11.60 -8.94
C SER A 291 -8.75 -10.45 -9.95
N PRO A 292 -8.24 -10.62 -11.18
CA PRO A 292 -8.42 -9.64 -12.24
C PRO A 292 -9.81 -9.68 -12.86
N GLY A 293 -10.26 -8.53 -13.35
CA GLY A 293 -11.40 -8.41 -14.25
C GLY A 293 -11.10 -8.89 -15.67
N LEU A 294 -12.14 -9.34 -16.37
CA LEU A 294 -12.08 -9.72 -17.77
C LEU A 294 -12.06 -8.48 -18.68
N GLY A 295 -11.43 -8.61 -19.86
CA GLY A 295 -11.63 -7.63 -20.92
C GLY A 295 -13.03 -7.73 -21.52
N GLY A 296 -13.55 -6.60 -22.01
CA GLY A 296 -14.82 -6.51 -22.71
C GLY A 296 -14.73 -7.10 -24.12
N ALA A 297 -15.86 -7.65 -24.58
CA ALA A 297 -15.98 -8.19 -25.92
C ALA A 297 -16.06 -7.09 -26.99
N ALA A 298 -15.57 -7.39 -28.18
CA ALA A 298 -15.94 -6.68 -29.40
C ALA A 298 -16.89 -7.59 -30.19
N THR A 299 -18.17 -7.21 -30.33
CA THR A 299 -19.18 -8.14 -30.86
C THR A 299 -19.24 -8.16 -32.38
N GLN A 300 -18.75 -7.12 -33.07
CA GLN A 300 -18.72 -7.07 -34.53
C GLN A 300 -17.42 -7.66 -35.08
N ILE A 301 -17.50 -8.93 -35.49
CA ILE A 301 -16.36 -9.68 -36.06
C ILE A 301 -15.96 -9.11 -37.45
N LEU A 302 -16.93 -8.59 -38.21
CA LEU A 302 -16.70 -8.14 -39.59
C LEU A 302 -15.92 -6.82 -39.68
N ALA A 303 -16.01 -5.98 -38.65
CA ALA A 303 -15.43 -4.64 -38.65
C ALA A 303 -13.96 -4.59 -38.22
N GLY A 304 -13.39 -5.74 -37.87
CA GLY A 304 -12.00 -5.77 -37.46
C GLY A 304 -11.74 -5.30 -36.02
N ALA A 305 -12.79 -5.20 -35.20
CA ALA A 305 -12.70 -4.80 -33.79
C ALA A 305 -12.03 -5.86 -32.90
N SER A 306 -11.21 -5.41 -31.95
CA SER A 306 -10.49 -6.27 -31.01
C SER A 306 -11.11 -6.25 -29.60
N PRO A 307 -11.16 -7.41 -28.90
CA PRO A 307 -11.57 -7.45 -27.50
C PRO A 307 -10.54 -6.76 -26.59
N GLY A 308 -10.97 -6.36 -25.41
CA GLY A 308 -10.07 -5.82 -24.38
C GLY A 308 -9.19 -6.89 -23.73
N GLY A 309 -8.06 -6.46 -23.17
CA GLY A 309 -7.14 -7.31 -22.42
C GLY A 309 -7.63 -7.59 -21.01
N ARG A 310 -7.34 -8.77 -20.47
CA ARG A 310 -7.62 -9.11 -19.06
C ARG A 310 -6.72 -8.32 -18.11
N GLY A 311 -7.23 -7.92 -16.95
CA GLY A 311 -6.40 -7.32 -15.90
C GLY A 311 -5.38 -8.29 -15.31
N GLY A 312 -4.39 -7.76 -14.60
CA GLY A 312 -3.42 -8.52 -13.82
C GLY A 312 -3.97 -8.92 -12.44
N ALA A 313 -3.55 -10.07 -11.91
CA ALA A 313 -3.93 -10.46 -10.56
C ALA A 313 -3.38 -9.47 -9.52
N GLY A 314 -4.11 -9.35 -8.41
CA GLY A 314 -3.75 -8.52 -7.27
C GLY A 314 -2.70 -9.17 -6.36
N CYS A 315 -2.76 -8.85 -5.08
CA CYS A 315 -1.91 -9.46 -4.06
C CYS A 315 -2.70 -9.76 -2.78
N VAL A 316 -2.30 -10.80 -2.07
CA VAL A 316 -2.77 -11.08 -0.71
C VAL A 316 -1.55 -11.25 0.19
N HIS A 317 -1.52 -10.53 1.30
CA HIS A 317 -0.50 -10.65 2.34
C HIS A 317 -1.17 -11.07 3.64
N LEU A 318 -0.70 -12.18 4.21
CA LEU A 318 -1.16 -12.68 5.50
C LEU A 318 0.04 -12.73 6.44
N SER A 319 -0.10 -12.14 7.63
CA SER A 319 0.93 -12.14 8.67
C SER A 319 0.36 -12.67 9.97
N GLY A 320 1.05 -13.65 10.57
CA GLY A 320 0.61 -14.38 11.76
C GLY A 320 0.68 -15.90 11.65
N THR A 321 0.11 -16.60 12.64
CA THR A 321 -0.18 -18.02 12.53
C THR A 321 -1.40 -18.19 11.63
N ILE A 322 -1.19 -18.71 10.41
CA ILE A 322 -2.23 -18.87 9.40
C ILE A 322 -2.85 -20.26 9.52
N THR A 323 -4.17 -20.35 9.70
CA THR A 323 -4.94 -21.60 9.74
C THR A 323 -6.24 -21.48 8.94
N GLY A 324 -6.98 -22.58 8.83
CA GLY A 324 -8.27 -22.64 8.14
C GLY A 324 -8.21 -23.46 6.86
N THR A 325 -9.38 -23.69 6.26
CA THR A 325 -9.57 -24.53 5.06
C THR A 325 -10.11 -23.77 3.84
N GLY A 326 -10.15 -22.44 3.95
CA GLY A 326 -10.73 -21.54 2.96
C GLY A 326 -9.90 -21.39 1.68
N PHE A 327 -10.40 -20.54 0.80
CA PHE A 327 -9.80 -20.24 -0.49
C PHE A 327 -9.16 -18.86 -0.50
N VAL A 328 -7.92 -18.77 -0.99
CA VAL A 328 -7.19 -17.50 -1.14
C VAL A 328 -6.62 -17.42 -2.55
N PHE A 329 -6.96 -16.35 -3.29
CA PHE A 329 -6.42 -16.09 -4.62
C PHE A 329 -6.06 -14.61 -4.82
N PRO A 330 -4.87 -14.29 -5.35
CA PRO A 330 -3.76 -15.21 -5.67
C PRO A 330 -3.16 -15.86 -4.42
N THR A 331 -2.26 -16.82 -4.60
CA THR A 331 -1.52 -17.44 -3.49
C THR A 331 -0.93 -16.35 -2.59
N PRO A 332 -1.21 -16.37 -1.28
CA PRO A 332 -0.78 -15.29 -0.39
C PRO A 332 0.74 -15.30 -0.22
N ALA A 333 1.32 -14.10 -0.15
CA ALA A 333 2.62 -13.94 0.49
C ALA A 333 2.40 -14.12 2.00
N ILE A 334 3.03 -15.13 2.58
CA ILE A 334 2.96 -15.41 4.01
C ILE A 334 4.27 -14.92 4.62
N SER A 335 4.16 -13.97 5.54
CA SER A 335 5.26 -13.61 6.43
C SER A 335 4.98 -14.23 7.80
N SER A 336 5.84 -15.16 8.23
CA SER A 336 5.98 -15.38 9.67
C SER A 336 6.62 -14.12 10.25
N TYR A 337 6.19 -13.69 11.44
CA TYR A 337 6.97 -12.74 12.22
C TYR A 337 8.31 -13.39 12.55
N GLU A 338 9.27 -13.29 11.64
CA GLU A 338 10.65 -13.70 11.90
C GLU A 338 11.42 -12.43 12.20
N LEU A 339 11.57 -12.17 13.50
CA LEU A 339 12.60 -11.25 13.95
C LEU A 339 13.94 -11.97 13.75
N GLU A 340 14.55 -11.82 12.58
CA GLU A 340 15.89 -12.34 12.32
C GLU A 340 16.93 -11.47 13.06
N VAL A 341 17.37 -11.93 14.24
CA VAL A 341 18.50 -11.33 14.97
C VAL A 341 19.76 -12.13 14.65
N GLY A 342 20.44 -11.78 13.56
CA GLY A 342 21.70 -12.41 13.15
C GLY A 342 22.91 -11.86 13.92
N ALA A 343 23.67 -12.72 14.61
CA ALA A 343 24.94 -12.34 15.23
C ALA A 343 26.08 -12.39 14.20
N ARG A 344 26.89 -11.32 14.09
CA ARG A 344 28.16 -11.33 13.34
C ARG A 344 29.33 -10.90 14.24
N SER A 345 30.49 -11.48 13.96
CA SER A 345 31.65 -11.62 14.83
C SER A 345 32.61 -10.42 14.91
N ASP A 346 32.12 -9.18 15.02
CA ASP A 346 33.01 -8.00 15.19
C ASP A 346 32.51 -7.07 16.32
N PRO A 347 33.37 -6.54 17.22
CA PRO A 347 32.98 -6.29 18.60
C PRO A 347 32.52 -4.87 18.97
N GLN A 348 32.16 -3.96 18.05
CA GLN A 348 31.88 -2.55 18.43
C GLN A 348 30.70 -1.84 17.75
N GLY A 349 29.80 -2.55 17.08
CA GLY A 349 28.70 -1.91 16.35
C GLY A 349 27.37 -2.55 16.65
N ILE A 350 26.40 -1.71 16.99
CA ILE A 350 25.12 -2.13 17.47
C ILE A 350 24.00 -1.14 16.94
N ASP A 351 23.06 -1.54 16.07
CA ASP A 351 21.96 -0.89 15.32
C ASP A 351 20.74 -1.85 14.93
N VAL A 352 19.47 -1.46 15.06
CA VAL A 352 18.34 -2.37 14.75
C VAL A 352 17.85 -2.16 13.32
N LEU A 353 17.69 -3.25 12.54
CA LEU A 353 17.06 -3.21 11.21
C LEU A 353 15.63 -3.75 11.27
N LEU A 354 14.65 -2.92 10.91
CA LEU A 354 13.31 -3.38 10.58
C LEU A 354 13.26 -3.55 9.06
N GLY A 355 13.25 -4.80 8.57
CA GLY A 355 13.27 -5.12 7.14
C GLY A 355 12.18 -6.11 6.74
N ASP A 356 11.43 -5.78 5.69
CA ASP A 356 10.67 -6.73 4.87
C ASP A 356 11.66 -7.46 3.94
N PRO A 357 11.50 -8.78 3.66
CA PRO A 357 12.40 -9.62 2.84
C PRO A 357 12.73 -9.19 1.38
N MET A 358 12.62 -7.92 0.98
CA MET A 358 12.94 -7.45 -0.39
C MET A 358 14.16 -6.49 -0.57
N GLY A 359 14.98 -6.24 0.47
CA GLY A 359 16.41 -5.75 0.43
C GLY A 359 16.70 -4.30 -0.05
N SER A 360 17.72 -3.52 0.36
CA SER A 360 18.75 -3.49 1.45
C SER A 360 19.19 -2.01 1.60
N PHE A 361 19.49 -1.45 2.79
CA PHE A 361 20.81 -1.46 3.45
C PHE A 361 20.71 -1.45 4.99
N VAL A 362 21.84 -1.82 5.59
CA VAL A 362 22.11 -2.34 6.94
C VAL A 362 22.53 -1.27 7.95
N THR A 363 22.12 -1.47 9.20
CA THR A 363 22.75 -1.04 10.46
C THR A 363 22.40 -2.18 11.48
N GLY A 364 23.35 -2.96 12.10
CA GLY A 364 23.11 -4.08 13.11
C GLY A 364 23.50 -3.93 14.66
N LEU A 365 22.66 -4.35 15.71
CA LEU A 365 22.55 -4.15 17.24
C LEU A 365 22.92 -5.41 18.04
N ALA A 366 24.18 -5.59 18.47
CA ALA A 366 24.68 -6.78 19.21
C ALA A 366 24.67 -6.72 20.76
N VAL A 367 23.56 -7.04 21.43
CA VAL A 367 23.56 -7.25 22.90
C VAL A 367 24.11 -8.62 23.27
N SER A 368 25.27 -8.69 23.96
CA SER A 368 26.03 -9.94 24.13
C SER A 368 25.91 -10.64 25.49
N ARG A 369 25.01 -10.24 26.40
CA ARG A 369 24.78 -11.00 27.65
C ARG A 369 23.32 -11.05 28.05
N LEU A 370 22.74 -12.24 27.90
CA LEU A 370 21.48 -12.62 28.54
C LEU A 370 21.57 -12.37 30.06
N GLY A 371 20.63 -11.59 30.58
CA GLY A 371 20.44 -11.40 32.03
C GLY A 371 21.41 -10.45 32.73
N THR A 372 22.28 -9.72 32.02
CA THR A 372 23.08 -8.64 32.63
C THR A 372 22.71 -7.30 31.98
N PRO A 373 22.25 -6.29 32.75
CA PRO A 373 21.88 -4.99 32.20
C PRO A 373 23.03 -4.33 31.42
N ILE A 374 22.71 -3.67 30.31
CA ILE A 374 23.70 -2.88 29.56
C ILE A 374 23.73 -1.48 30.16
N ALA A 375 24.81 -1.14 30.86
CA ALA A 375 25.00 0.21 31.40
C ALA A 375 25.31 1.20 30.27
N LEU A 376 24.39 2.13 30.01
CA LEU A 376 24.54 3.24 29.07
C LEU A 376 25.02 4.49 29.83
N PRO A 377 26.21 5.04 29.51
CA PRO A 377 26.74 6.21 30.20
C PRO A 377 25.79 7.41 30.11
N GLY A 378 25.30 7.89 31.26
CA GLY A 378 24.42 9.06 31.37
C GLY A 378 22.93 8.80 31.12
N ILE A 379 22.53 7.58 30.75
CA ILE A 379 21.14 7.24 30.39
C ILE A 379 20.57 6.08 31.23
N GLY A 380 21.45 5.29 31.86
CA GLY A 380 21.05 4.21 32.76
C GLY A 380 21.20 2.81 32.17
N GLU A 381 20.52 1.82 32.75
CA GLU A 381 20.63 0.41 32.31
C GLU A 381 19.55 0.03 31.30
N LEU A 382 19.94 -0.60 30.19
CA LEU A 382 19.01 -1.15 29.21
C LEU A 382 18.79 -2.65 29.46
N TRP A 383 17.52 -3.03 29.61
CA TRP A 383 17.06 -4.42 29.76
C TRP A 383 16.30 -4.88 28.52
N LEU A 384 16.62 -6.09 28.05
CA LEU A 384 15.88 -6.79 27.00
C LEU A 384 15.36 -8.12 27.58
N ASP A 385 14.05 -8.27 27.66
CA ASP A 385 13.40 -9.51 28.11
C ASP A 385 12.98 -10.34 26.89
N PRO A 386 13.64 -11.49 26.64
CA PRO A 386 13.33 -12.33 25.49
C PRO A 386 12.03 -13.14 25.65
N THR A 387 11.38 -13.11 26.82
CA THR A 387 10.08 -13.75 27.04
C THR A 387 8.89 -12.86 26.67
N ASP A 388 9.17 -11.61 26.30
CA ASP A 388 8.17 -10.63 25.91
C ASP A 388 8.01 -10.58 24.37
N PHE A 389 6.85 -11.02 23.90
CA PHE A 389 6.47 -11.00 22.48
C PHE A 389 6.19 -9.58 21.93
N LEU A 390 6.22 -8.55 22.80
CA LEU A 390 6.01 -7.15 22.44
C LEU A 390 7.30 -6.32 22.36
N PHE A 391 8.47 -6.92 22.60
CA PHE A 391 9.77 -6.23 22.54
C PHE A 391 9.81 -4.95 23.40
N THR A 392 9.53 -5.07 24.71
CA THR A 392 9.61 -3.92 25.62
C THR A 392 11.06 -3.55 25.90
N VAL A 393 11.48 -2.35 25.45
CA VAL A 393 12.79 -1.75 25.76
C VAL A 393 12.66 -0.94 27.05
N THR A 394 13.25 -1.42 28.15
CA THR A 394 13.24 -0.70 29.44
C THR A 394 14.57 0.01 29.68
N ILE A 395 14.54 1.34 29.82
CA ILE A 395 15.72 2.16 30.18
C ILE A 395 15.58 2.59 31.64
N GLY A 396 16.39 2.02 32.52
CA GLY A 396 16.41 2.37 33.94
C GLY A 396 17.29 3.58 34.19
N GLN A 397 16.72 4.78 34.31
CA GLN A 397 17.48 6.00 34.58
C GLN A 397 17.95 6.08 36.06
N PRO A 398 19.23 6.39 36.34
CA PRO A 398 19.62 6.81 37.67
C PRO A 398 19.11 8.24 37.93
N ALA A 399 18.45 8.44 39.06
CA ALA A 399 17.85 9.71 39.45
C ALA A 399 18.86 10.88 39.45
N PHE A 400 18.71 11.82 38.52
CA PHE A 400 19.30 13.16 38.64
C PHE A 400 18.32 14.24 38.16
N GLY A 401 18.07 15.21 39.04
CA GLY A 401 17.50 16.50 38.67
C GLY A 401 18.60 17.40 38.13
N SER A 402 18.65 17.60 36.81
CA SER A 402 19.30 18.75 36.18
C SER A 402 18.91 18.84 34.71
N SER A 403 18.51 20.05 34.28
CA SER A 403 18.43 20.46 32.87
C SER A 403 19.80 20.38 32.18
N PHE A 404 19.89 19.83 30.98
CA PHE A 404 21.11 19.84 30.17
C PHE A 404 21.13 21.02 29.19
N THR A 405 22.12 21.89 29.37
CA THR A 405 22.66 22.83 28.37
C THR A 405 24.14 22.50 28.20
N GLY A 406 24.60 22.29 26.96
CA GLY A 406 26.04 22.29 26.64
C GLY A 406 26.51 21.18 25.70
N LEU A 407 26.44 21.43 24.39
CA LEU A 407 27.43 20.95 23.44
C LEU A 407 28.34 22.13 23.08
N THR A 408 29.29 22.43 23.96
CA THR A 408 30.46 23.25 23.60
C THR A 408 31.67 22.33 23.53
N GLY A 409 32.03 21.94 22.32
CA GLY A 409 33.24 21.17 22.02
C GLY A 409 33.46 21.20 20.51
N GLY A 410 34.36 22.07 20.06
CA GLY A 410 34.66 22.26 18.65
C GLY A 410 35.27 21.01 18.02
N ALA A 411 34.51 20.36 17.14
CA ALA A 411 34.99 19.71 15.93
C ALA A 411 33.76 19.43 15.06
N THR A 412 33.78 19.95 13.84
CA THR A 412 32.77 19.75 12.80
C THR A 412 32.36 18.28 12.66
N GLY A 413 31.11 17.96 13.02
CA GLY A 413 30.49 16.68 12.65
C GLY A 413 30.16 16.70 11.16
N ARG A 414 30.89 15.91 10.36
CA ARG A 414 30.63 15.71 8.93
C ARG A 414 29.95 14.35 8.77
N ILE A 415 28.69 14.33 8.32
CA ILE A 415 28.05 13.10 7.86
C ILE A 415 28.34 13.00 6.36
N VAL A 416 29.15 12.01 5.97
CA VAL A 416 29.42 11.68 4.56
C VAL A 416 28.58 10.48 4.19
N ILE A 417 27.62 10.67 3.30
CA ILE A 417 26.90 9.56 2.67
C ILE A 417 27.59 9.32 1.32
N ALA A 418 28.37 8.25 1.23
CA ALA A 418 28.95 7.78 -0.03
C ALA A 418 28.08 6.62 -0.54
N PRO A 419 27.21 6.82 -1.54
CA PRO A 419 26.48 5.70 -2.12
C PRO A 419 27.45 4.82 -2.94
N PRO A 420 27.27 3.49 -2.95
CA PRO A 420 27.94 2.66 -3.93
C PRO A 420 27.43 3.05 -5.32
N ARG A 421 28.35 3.24 -6.28
CA ARG A 421 28.14 3.57 -7.70
C ARG A 421 26.67 3.67 -8.14
N LEU A 422 26.16 4.89 -8.23
CA LEU A 422 24.90 5.18 -8.92
C LEU A 422 25.17 5.29 -10.43
N ASP A 423 24.38 4.55 -11.20
CA ASP A 423 24.29 4.71 -12.65
C ASP A 423 23.64 6.07 -12.95
N PRO A 424 24.29 6.98 -13.72
CA PRO A 424 23.79 8.33 -14.00
C PRO A 424 22.52 8.37 -14.87
N SER A 425 21.95 7.23 -15.28
CA SER A 425 20.76 7.17 -16.13
C SER A 425 19.41 7.15 -15.41
N THR A 426 19.37 7.17 -14.07
CA THR A 426 18.10 7.19 -13.31
C THR A 426 17.90 8.50 -12.54
N ALA A 427 16.76 9.15 -12.81
CA ALA A 427 16.45 10.51 -12.43
C ALA A 427 16.05 10.68 -10.95
N ALA A 428 16.37 11.88 -10.44
CA ALA A 428 15.86 12.57 -9.25
C ALA A 428 15.85 11.79 -7.93
N LEU A 429 16.86 12.09 -7.08
CA LEU A 429 16.89 11.66 -5.69
C LEU A 429 16.31 12.80 -4.82
N ASP A 430 15.08 12.62 -4.33
CA ASP A 430 14.49 13.50 -3.33
C ASP A 430 15.01 13.11 -1.94
N LEU A 431 15.77 14.02 -1.32
CA LEU A 431 16.27 13.86 0.04
C LEU A 431 15.43 14.72 0.98
N VAL A 432 14.48 14.11 1.70
CA VAL A 432 13.67 14.80 2.71
C VAL A 432 14.27 14.58 4.09
N LEU A 433 14.86 15.62 4.67
CA LEU A 433 15.34 15.64 6.06
C LEU A 433 14.27 16.27 6.95
N TYR A 434 13.77 15.53 7.94
CA TYR A 434 12.98 16.09 9.03
C TYR A 434 13.90 16.37 10.22
N LEU A 435 14.07 17.65 10.55
CA LEU A 435 14.78 18.13 11.74
C LEU A 435 13.81 18.97 12.55
N GLN A 436 13.58 18.60 13.80
CA GLN A 436 12.80 19.41 14.73
C GLN A 436 13.76 20.24 15.60
N VAL A 437 13.58 21.57 15.54
CA VAL A 437 14.10 22.62 16.48
C VAL A 437 15.58 23.07 16.24
N PHE A 438 16.07 24.28 16.57
CA PHE A 438 15.72 25.69 16.28
C PHE A 438 16.97 26.28 15.54
N ALA A 439 16.75 27.06 14.48
CA ALA A 439 17.70 27.96 13.77
C ALA A 439 19.20 27.56 13.72
N PHE A 440 19.63 27.04 12.57
CA PHE A 440 21.02 27.11 12.11
C PHE A 440 21.08 27.16 10.58
N ASP A 441 22.14 27.77 10.04
CA ASP A 441 22.44 27.80 8.60
C ASP A 441 22.93 26.42 8.14
N ALA A 442 22.12 25.71 7.34
CA ALA A 442 22.53 24.47 6.70
C ALA A 442 23.08 24.76 5.29
N GLN A 443 24.28 24.23 4.96
CA GLN A 443 24.80 24.20 3.59
C GLN A 443 24.92 22.76 3.10
N VAL A 444 24.28 22.46 1.97
CA VAL A 444 24.53 21.22 1.22
C VAL A 444 25.62 21.50 0.19
N ARG A 445 26.69 20.70 0.18
CA ARG A 445 27.74 20.79 -0.84
C ARG A 445 27.75 19.53 -1.68
N TRP A 446 27.61 19.70 -3.00
CA TRP A 446 27.75 18.63 -3.98
C TRP A 446 29.02 18.90 -4.80
N ASN A 447 29.98 17.97 -4.80
CA ASN A 447 31.26 18.09 -5.51
C ASN A 447 32.00 19.44 -5.30
N GLY A 448 31.93 20.00 -4.09
CA GLY A 448 32.64 21.23 -3.74
C GLY A 448 31.93 22.54 -4.09
N LEU A 449 30.75 22.50 -4.73
CA LEU A 449 29.91 23.69 -4.94
C LEU A 449 28.84 23.79 -3.83
N SER A 450 28.80 24.93 -3.16
CA SER A 450 27.71 25.30 -2.25
C SER A 450 26.56 25.89 -3.08
N LEU A 451 25.39 25.26 -3.03
CA LEU A 451 24.17 25.84 -3.60
C LEU A 451 23.21 26.21 -2.46
N PRO A 452 22.59 27.40 -2.48
CA PRO A 452 21.54 27.72 -1.54
C PRO A 452 20.30 26.88 -1.88
N VAL A 453 19.87 26.02 -0.96
CA VAL A 453 18.62 25.27 -1.08
C VAL A 453 17.57 25.99 -0.22
N PRO A 454 16.45 26.46 -0.80
CA PRO A 454 15.35 27.02 -0.01
C PRO A 454 14.72 25.91 0.84
N ILE A 455 14.65 26.14 2.14
CA ILE A 455 13.99 25.25 3.11
C ILE A 455 12.57 25.76 3.31
N HIS A 456 11.57 24.93 3.02
CA HIS A 456 10.18 25.24 3.28
C HIS A 456 9.77 24.70 4.66
N PHE A 457 9.32 25.59 5.54
CA PHE A 457 8.72 25.22 6.81
C PHE A 457 7.21 25.10 6.62
N LEU A 458 6.66 23.91 6.87
CA LEU A 458 5.23 23.73 7.11
C LEU A 458 5.02 23.82 8.63
N PHE A 459 4.19 24.76 9.05
CA PHE A 459 3.80 24.97 10.45
C PHE A 459 2.75 23.97 10.91
#